data_AF-A0A800ERS5-F1
#
_entry.id   AF-A0A800ERS5-F1
#
_cell.length_a   1.000
_cell.length_b   1.000
_cell.length_c   1.000
_cell.angle_alpha   90.00
_cell.angle_beta   90.00
_cell.angle_gamma   90.00
#
_symmetry.space_group_name_H-M   'P 1'
#
loop_
_entity.id
_entity.type
_entity.pdbx_description
1 polymer ?
#
loop_
_entity_poly.entity_id
_entity_poly.type
_entity_poly.pdbx_seq_one_letter_code
_entity_poly.pdbx_strand_id
1 'polypeptide(L)' 'MIDTHLHADHISPGRDLAEAADAEYVLFSGAQTNYSFLAIAENDVLVCPHARRFFHQVLY' A
#
# COMPACT_ATOMS: atom_id res chain seq x y z
N MET A 1 4.44 -0.40 4.85
CA MET A 1 4.98 -0.47 3.47
C MET A 1 3.86 -0.16 2.49
N ILE A 2 4.14 0.53 1.38
CA ILE A 2 3.10 0.97 0.43
C ILE A 2 3.53 0.59 -0.99
N ASP A 3 2.71 -0.20 -1.67
CA ASP A 3 2.85 -0.44 -3.12
C ASP A 3 1.84 0.44 -3.87
N THR A 4 2.24 0.95 -5.03
CA THR A 4 1.38 1.84 -5.81
C THR A 4 0.36 1.09 -6.66
N HIS A 5 0.66 -0.16 -7.02
CA HIS A 5 -0.17 -1.04 -7.82
C HIS A 5 0.28 -2.49 -7.65
N LEU A 6 -0.48 -3.42 -8.24
CA LEU A 6 -0.03 -4.80 -8.38
C LEU A 6 0.99 -4.89 -9.51
N HIS A 7 2.21 -5.25 -9.15
CA HIS A 7 3.31 -5.37 -10.09
C HIS A 7 3.14 -6.62 -10.97
N ALA A 8 3.17 -6.43 -12.28
CA ALA A 8 3.09 -7.51 -13.27
C ALA A 8 4.47 -7.98 -13.73
N ASP A 9 5.50 -7.20 -13.44
CA ASP A 9 6.87 -7.33 -13.92
C ASP A 9 7.85 -7.85 -12.85
N HIS A 10 7.47 -7.76 -11.58
CA HIS A 10 8.29 -8.26 -10.47
C HIS A 10 7.45 -8.62 -9.24
N ILE A 11 8.07 -9.38 -8.33
CA ILE A 11 7.51 -9.65 -7.01
C ILE A 11 7.91 -8.51 -6.08
N SER A 12 6.94 -7.77 -5.57
CA SER A 12 7.21 -6.75 -4.55
C SER A 12 7.65 -7.40 -3.24
N PRO A 13 8.71 -6.89 -2.58
CA PRO A 13 9.10 -7.30 -1.23
C PRO A 13 8.17 -6.73 -0.15
N GLY A 14 7.11 -6.01 -0.53
CA GLY A 14 6.39 -5.11 0.36
C GLY A 14 5.70 -5.78 1.54
N ARG A 15 5.18 -7.01 1.36
CA ARG A 15 4.55 -7.78 2.45
C ARG A 15 5.59 -8.29 3.45
N ASP A 16 6.67 -8.88 2.95
CA ASP A 16 7.74 -9.44 3.78
C ASP A 16 8.39 -8.33 4.64
N LEU A 17 8.56 -7.13 4.07
CA LEU A 17 9.04 -5.96 4.81
C LEU A 17 8.03 -5.45 5.83
N ALA A 18 6.73 -5.49 5.53
CA ALA A 18 5.68 -5.08 6.46
C ALA A 18 5.63 -6.02 7.68
N GLU A 19 5.67 -7.32 7.44
CA GLU A 19 5.70 -8.33 8.51
C GLU A 19 6.97 -8.21 9.36
N ALA A 20 8.15 -8.14 8.74
CA ALA A 20 9.43 -8.03 9.46
C ALA A 20 9.55 -6.76 10.30
N ALA A 21 8.84 -5.69 9.91
CA ALA A 21 8.87 -4.40 10.59
C ALA A 21 7.67 -4.20 11.55
N ASP A 22 6.80 -5.19 11.72
CA ASP A 22 5.53 -5.08 12.46
C ASP A 22 4.69 -3.85 12.01
N ALA A 23 4.55 -3.72 10.70
CA ALA A 23 3.92 -2.57 10.05
C ALA A 23 2.79 -3.00 9.11
N GLU A 24 1.90 -2.05 8.82
CA GLU A 24 0.82 -2.25 7.85
C GLU A 24 1.36 -2.33 6.41
N TYR A 25 0.82 -3.28 5.63
CA TYR A 25 1.00 -3.35 4.19
C TYR A 25 -0.18 -2.65 3.50
N VAL A 26 0.10 -1.68 2.64
CA VAL A 26 -0.89 -0.74 2.13
C VAL A 26 -0.99 -0.82 0.61
N LEU A 27 -2.21 -0.89 0.10
CA LEU A 27 -2.53 -0.87 -1.33
C LEU A 27 -3.81 -0.05 -1.59
N PHE A 28 -4.01 0.34 -2.85
CA PHE A 28 -5.27 0.92 -3.29
C PHE A 28 -6.44 -0.04 -3.04
N SER A 29 -7.58 0.50 -2.62
CA SER A 29 -8.78 -0.27 -2.25
C SER A 29 -9.35 -1.14 -3.39
N GLY A 30 -9.09 -0.78 -4.64
CA GLY A 30 -9.46 -1.58 -5.81
C GLY A 30 -8.46 -2.67 -6.20
N ALA A 31 -7.38 -2.90 -5.44
CA ALA A 31 -6.41 -3.94 -5.74
C ALA A 31 -7.04 -5.34 -5.63
N GLN A 32 -6.97 -6.11 -6.71
CA GLN A 32 -7.52 -7.46 -6.78
C GLN A 32 -6.50 -8.48 -6.28
N THR A 33 -6.51 -8.75 -4.97
CA THR A 33 -5.60 -9.69 -4.32
C THR A 33 -6.33 -10.60 -3.33
N ASN A 34 -5.69 -11.72 -2.97
CA ASN A 34 -6.23 -12.68 -2.01
C ASN A 34 -5.53 -12.62 -0.64
N TYR A 35 -4.78 -11.57 -0.36
CA TYR A 35 -4.06 -11.36 0.91
C TYR A 35 -4.54 -10.08 1.59
N SER A 36 -4.40 -10.01 2.91
CA SER A 36 -4.79 -8.84 3.69
C SER A 36 -3.87 -7.65 3.45
N PHE A 37 -4.44 -6.46 3.39
CA PHE A 37 -3.74 -5.18 3.33
C PHE A 37 -4.64 -4.07 3.89
N LEU A 38 -4.03 -2.97 4.33
CA LEU A 38 -4.72 -1.73 4.62
C LEU A 38 -5.14 -1.07 3.29
N ALA A 39 -6.42 -1.15 2.98
CA ALA A 39 -7.00 -0.55 1.79
C ALA A 39 -7.16 0.95 1.95
N ILE A 40 -6.63 1.72 0.99
CA ILE A 40 -6.80 3.18 0.94
C ILE A 40 -7.37 3.62 -0.41
N ALA A 41 -8.26 4.61 -0.37
CA ALA A 41 -8.95 5.16 -1.52
C ALA A 41 -8.36 6.51 -1.95
N GLU A 42 -8.89 7.05 -3.04
CA GLU A 42 -8.62 8.42 -3.45
C GLU A 42 -8.86 9.40 -2.29
N ASN A 43 -7.95 10.37 -2.16
CA ASN A 43 -7.99 11.44 -1.17
C ASN A 43 -7.84 11.00 0.29
N ASP A 44 -7.60 9.72 0.57
CA ASP A 44 -7.28 9.27 1.92
C ASP A 44 -5.94 9.84 2.38
N VAL A 45 -5.83 10.03 3.70
CA VAL A 45 -4.61 10.50 4.35
C VAL A 45 -4.07 9.41 5.24
N LEU A 46 -2.89 8.90 4.89
CA LEU A 46 -2.16 7.98 5.73
C LEU A 46 -1.31 8.78 6.72
N VAL A 47 -1.57 8.57 8.01
CA VAL A 47 -0.89 9.27 9.11
C VAL A 47 0.12 8.32 9.75
N CYS A 48 1.38 8.70 9.70
CA CYS A 48 2.48 8.09 10.44
C CYS A 48 2.90 9.03 11.59
N PRO A 49 3.62 8.54 12.61
CA PRO A 49 4.00 9.36 13.78
C PRO A 49 4.64 10.72 13.46
N HIS A 50 5.38 10.82 12.36
CA HIS A 50 6.08 12.04 11.94
C HIS A 50 5.75 12.52 10.52
N ALA A 51 4.81 11.87 9.83
CA ALA A 51 4.51 12.19 8.44
C ALA A 51 3.04 11.99 8.11
N ARG A 52 2.54 12.76 7.15
CA ARG A 52 1.24 12.52 6.52
C ARG A 52 1.47 12.35 5.02
N ARG A 53 0.80 11.37 4.44
CA ARG A 53 0.83 11.09 3.01
C ARG A 53 -0.60 11.19 2.48
N PHE A 54 -0.79 12.04 1.47
CA PHE A 54 -2.05 12.10 0.74
C PHE A 54 -2.01 11.07 -0.37
N PHE A 55 -3.06 10.26 -0.45
CA PHE A 55 -3.16 9.25 -1.48
C PHE A 55 -3.89 9.81 -2.69
N HIS A 56 -3.23 9.67 -3.84
CA HIS A 56 -3.78 10.00 -5.15
C HIS A 56 -3.26 8.96 -6.12
N GLN A 57 -4.15 8.12 -6.61
CA GLN A 57 -3.88 7.08 -7.58
C GLN A 57 -3.80 7.72 -8.95
N VAL A 58 -2.61 7.65 -9.53
CA VAL A 58 -2.40 8.00 -10.93
C VAL A 58 -2.60 6.72 -11.74
N LEU A 59 -3.76 6.61 -12.39
CA LEU A 59 -4.03 5.54 -13.35
C LEU A 59 -3.27 5.87 -14.65
N TYR A 60 -2.40 4.95 -15.09
CA TYR A 60 -1.71 5.01 -16.39
C TYR A 60 -2.35 4.04 -17.38
#